data_AF-A0A2M7ZQA9-F1
#
_entry.id   AF-A0A2M7ZQA9-F1
#
_cell.length_a   1.000
_cell.length_b   1.000
_cell.length_c   1.000
_cell.angle_alpha   90.00
_cell.angle_beta   90.00
_cell.angle_gamma   90.00
#
_symmetry.space_group_name_H-M   'P 1'
#
loop_
_entity.id
_entity.type
_entity.pdbx_description
1 polymer ?
#
loop_
_entity_poly.entity_id
_entity_poly.type
_entity_poly.pdbx_seq_one_letter_code
_entity_poly.pdbx_strand_id
1 'polypeptide(L)'
;MPSNFIKEIINDDLSKAKYKKVHTRFPPEPNGYLHIGHAKSICLNFGLAKEYNGLCNLRFDDTNPATEDVEYVDSIMEDVHWLG
;
A
#
# COMPACT_ATOMS: atom_id res chain seq x y z
N MET A 1 14.53 1.31 -0.95
CA MET A 1 14.23 1.56 0.48
C MET A 1 15.30 0.97 1.39
N PRO A 2 15.45 1.44 2.65
CA PRO A 2 16.35 0.81 3.62
C PRO A 2 16.12 -0.70 3.71
N SER A 3 17.18 -1.47 3.93
CA SER A 3 17.05 -2.92 4.13
C SER A 3 16.14 -3.19 5.32
N ASN A 4 15.22 -4.14 5.17
CA ASN A 4 14.28 -4.55 6.21
C ASN A 4 13.92 -6.02 6.00
N PHE A 5 13.40 -6.68 7.05
CA PHE A 5 13.10 -8.10 7.03
C PHE A 5 12.03 -8.50 5.99
N ILE A 6 11.14 -7.59 5.57
CA ILE A 6 10.12 -7.88 4.54
C ILE A 6 10.80 -8.11 3.18
N LYS A 7 11.85 -7.34 2.87
CA LYS A 7 12.64 -7.53 1.65
C LYS A 7 13.36 -8.87 1.64
N GLU A 8 13.89 -9.31 2.78
CA GLU A 8 14.54 -10.61 2.92
C GLU A 8 13.56 -11.75 2.61
N ILE A 9 12.34 -11.67 3.13
CA ILE A 9 11.26 -12.63 2.83
C ILE A 9 10.88 -12.60 1.34
N ILE A 10 10.72 -11.42 0.75
CA ILE A 10 10.40 -11.29 -0.68
C ILE A 10 11.51 -11.90 -1.53
N ASN A 11 12.77 -11.62 -1.21
CA ASN A 11 13.92 -12.15 -1.95
C ASN A 11 13.99 -13.68 -1.86
N ASP A 12 13.77 -14.24 -0.67
CA ASP A 12 13.74 -15.70 -0.47
C ASP A 12 12.61 -16.34 -1.30
N ASP A 13 11.40 -15.80 -1.23
CA ASP A 13 10.23 -16.29 -1.98
C ASP A 13 10.44 -16.19 -3.51
N LEU A 14 11.05 -15.12 -4.00
CA LEU A 14 11.40 -14.96 -5.42
C LEU A 14 12.53 -15.91 -5.85
N SER A 15 13.56 -16.12 -5.02
CA SER A 15 14.66 -17.04 -5.32
C SER A 15 14.20 -18.49 -5.46
N LYS A 16 13.16 -18.86 -4.71
CA LYS A 16 12.49 -20.17 -4.74
C LYS A 16 11.41 -20.27 -5.81
N ALA A 17 11.22 -19.22 -6.63
CA ALA A 17 10.17 -19.11 -7.63
C ALA A 17 8.76 -19.38 -7.06
N LYS A 18 8.52 -19.12 -5.77
CA LYS A 18 7.23 -19.32 -5.11
C LYS A 18 6.15 -18.41 -5.68
N TYR A 19 6.54 -17.19 -6.04
CA TYR A 19 5.69 -16.21 -6.72
C TYR A 19 6.40 -15.65 -7.94
N LYS A 20 5.63 -15.32 -8.99
CA LYS A 20 6.16 -14.76 -10.24
C LYS A 20 6.43 -13.26 -10.17
N LYS A 21 5.74 -12.54 -9.29
CA LYS A 21 5.76 -11.07 -9.19
C LYS A 21 5.34 -10.63 -7.80
N VAL A 22 5.91 -9.53 -7.31
CA VAL A 22 5.47 -8.87 -6.07
C VAL A 22 4.18 -8.08 -6.36
N HIS A 23 3.13 -8.34 -5.59
CA HIS A 23 1.87 -7.58 -5.66
C HIS A 23 1.44 -7.18 -4.25
N THR A 24 1.56 -5.90 -3.92
CA THR A 24 1.21 -5.33 -2.62
C THR A 24 -0.14 -4.58 -2.68
N ARG A 25 -0.61 -4.12 -1.53
CA ARG A 25 -1.79 -3.24 -1.45
C ARG A 25 -1.73 -2.32 -0.24
N PHE A 26 -2.17 -1.09 -0.40
CA PHE A 26 -2.46 -0.16 0.68
C PHE A 26 -3.98 -0.10 0.86
N PRO A 27 -4.54 -0.68 1.95
CA PRO A 27 -5.98 -0.78 2.12
C PRO A 27 -6.54 0.09 3.27
N PRO A 28 -6.65 1.42 3.11
CA PRO A 28 -7.26 2.26 4.13
C PRO A 28 -8.79 2.09 4.14
N GLU A 29 -9.38 2.28 5.31
CA GLU A 29 -10.83 2.50 5.46
C GLU A 29 -11.15 3.96 5.08
N PRO A 30 -12.16 4.24 4.24
CA PRO A 30 -12.51 5.60 3.84
C PRO A 30 -13.44 6.26 4.88
N ASN A 31 -13.02 6.31 6.14
CA ASN A 31 -13.78 6.87 7.27
C ASN A 31 -13.02 7.97 8.04
N GLY A 32 -11.91 8.46 7.47
CA GLY A 32 -11.10 9.52 8.04
C GLY A 32 -9.92 9.92 7.15
N TYR A 33 -9.32 11.07 7.48
CA TYR A 33 -8.15 11.60 6.78
C TYR A 33 -6.89 10.80 7.09
N LEU A 34 -5.99 10.68 6.11
CA LEU A 34 -4.69 10.11 6.37
C LEU A 34 -3.86 11.04 7.27
N HIS A 35 -2.84 10.45 7.89
CA HIS A 35 -1.91 11.16 8.76
C HIS A 35 -0.53 10.54 8.58
N ILE A 36 0.50 11.12 9.21
CA ILE A 36 1.90 10.72 9.00
C ILE A 36 2.19 9.23 9.28
N GLY A 37 1.36 8.57 10.09
CA GLY A 37 1.46 7.12 10.32
C GLY A 37 1.17 6.30 9.05
N HIS A 38 0.19 6.73 8.25
CA HIS A 38 -0.17 6.11 6.99
C HIS A 38 0.94 6.24 5.95
N ALA A 39 1.72 7.32 5.96
CA ALA A 39 2.84 7.52 5.05
C ALA A 39 3.86 6.36 5.10
N LYS A 40 4.09 5.77 6.28
CA LYS A 40 4.96 4.58 6.41
C LYS A 40 4.41 3.39 5.62
N SER A 41 3.11 3.14 5.70
CA SER A 41 2.45 2.04 4.99
C SER A 41 2.41 2.29 3.48
N ILE A 42 2.15 3.52 3.05
CA ILE A 42 2.17 3.94 1.65
C ILE A 42 3.57 3.72 1.06
N CYS A 43 4.60 4.35 1.65
CA CYS A 43 5.97 4.23 1.18
C CYS A 43 6.43 2.78 1.14
N LEU A 44 6.03 1.96 2.12
CA LEU A 44 6.37 0.54 2.13
C LEU A 44 5.69 -0.23 0.99
N ASN A 45 4.36 -0.15 0.85
CA ASN A 45 3.62 -0.96 -0.11
C ASN A 45 3.91 -0.55 -1.56
N PHE A 46 3.81 0.74 -1.86
CA PHE A 46 4.10 1.26 -3.21
C PHE A 46 5.59 1.20 -3.50
N GLY A 47 6.45 1.48 -2.52
CA GLY A 47 7.90 1.38 -2.67
C GLY A 47 8.39 -0.05 -2.94
N LEU A 48 7.82 -1.07 -2.28
CA LEU A 48 8.14 -2.47 -2.55
C LEU A 48 7.69 -2.87 -3.96
N ALA A 49 6.47 -2.50 -4.36
CA ALA A 49 6.03 -2.76 -5.73
C ALA A 49 6.95 -2.08 -6.75
N LYS A 50 7.36 -0.83 -6.54
CA LYS A 50 8.29 -0.13 -7.44
C LYS A 50 9.67 -0.81 -7.48
N GLU A 51 10.24 -1.15 -6.32
CA GLU A 51 11.59 -1.72 -6.19
C GLU A 51 11.70 -3.10 -6.87
N TYR A 52 10.64 -3.91 -6.80
CA TYR A 52 10.59 -5.26 -7.38
C TYR A 52 9.90 -5.32 -8.75
N ASN A 53 9.67 -4.17 -9.39
CA ASN A 53 8.92 -4.05 -10.65
C ASN A 53 7.55 -4.80 -10.61
N GLY A 54 6.94 -4.74 -9.44
CA GLY A 54 5.69 -5.33 -8.98
C GLY A 54 4.45 -4.54 -9.38
N LEU A 55 3.35 -4.78 -8.66
CA LEU A 55 2.11 -3.98 -8.69
C LEU A 55 1.72 -3.62 -7.26
N CYS A 56 1.06 -2.48 -7.07
CA CYS A 56 0.44 -2.11 -5.80
C CYS A 56 -0.98 -1.63 -6.09
N ASN A 57 -1.95 -2.15 -5.35
CA ASN A 57 -3.33 -1.65 -5.42
C ASN A 57 -3.57 -0.64 -4.29
N LEU A 58 -4.16 0.51 -4.61
CA LEU A 58 -4.95 1.27 -3.65
C LEU A 58 -6.33 0.61 -3.59
N ARG A 59 -6.75 0.19 -2.40
CA ARG A 59 -8.04 -0.49 -2.21
C ARG A 59 -8.75 0.11 -1.01
N PHE A 60 -9.93 0.65 -1.17
CA PHE A 60 -10.74 1.05 -0.03
C PHE A 60 -11.30 -0.20 0.64
N ASP A 61 -11.12 -0.33 1.96
CA ASP A 61 -11.72 -1.41 2.75
C ASP A 61 -13.08 -0.94 3.29
N ASP A 62 -14.01 -0.74 2.36
CA ASP A 62 -15.28 -0.01 2.51
C ASP A 62 -16.45 -0.93 2.92
N THR A 63 -16.26 -1.68 4.02
CA THR A 63 -17.25 -2.67 4.49
C THR A 63 -18.20 -2.12 5.56
N ASN A 64 -18.00 -0.89 6.03
CA ASN A 64 -18.78 -0.23 7.07
C ASN A 64 -19.54 1.01 6.54
N PRO A 65 -20.78 0.84 6.07
CA PRO A 65 -21.54 1.91 5.42
C PRO A 65 -21.94 3.07 6.35
N ALA A 66 -21.73 2.97 7.67
CA ALA A 66 -22.14 3.99 8.63
C ALA A 66 -21.15 5.17 8.76
N THR A 67 -19.88 4.94 8.41
CA THR A 67 -18.80 5.91 8.65
C THR A 67 -18.01 6.23 7.39
N GLU A 68 -18.37 5.63 6.27
CA GLU A 68 -17.65 5.75 5.01
C GLU A 68 -18.27 6.85 4.15
N ASP A 69 -17.41 7.71 3.61
CA ASP A 69 -17.83 8.85 2.79
C ASP A 69 -16.88 9.00 1.60
N VAL A 70 -17.43 9.46 0.48
CA VAL A 70 -16.69 9.79 -0.74
C VAL A 70 -15.65 10.88 -0.47
N GLU A 71 -15.89 11.79 0.49
CA GLU A 71 -14.88 12.80 0.85
C GLU A 71 -13.55 12.18 1.30
N TYR A 72 -13.59 11.07 2.04
CA TYR A 72 -12.40 10.37 2.51
C TYR A 72 -11.76 9.58 1.39
N VAL A 73 -12.55 8.98 0.49
CA VAL A 73 -12.04 8.32 -0.71
C VAL A 73 -11.20 9.31 -1.53
N ASP A 74 -11.76 10.48 -1.83
CA ASP A 74 -11.12 11.51 -2.64
C ASP A 74 -9.84 12.03 -1.96
N SER A 75 -9.91 12.34 -0.67
CA SER A 75 -8.75 12.81 0.10
C SER A 75 -7.64 11.76 0.19
N ILE A 76 -7.97 10.48 0.41
CA ILE A 76 -7.00 9.38 0.44
C ILE A 76 -6.33 9.23 -0.94
N MET A 77 -7.09 9.31 -2.03
CA MET A 77 -6.52 9.27 -3.38
C MET A 77 -5.56 10.44 -3.58
N GLU A 78 -5.94 11.65 -3.21
CA GLU A 78 -5.09 12.84 -3.34
C GLU A 78 -3.78 12.68 -2.56
N ASP A 79 -3.84 12.29 -1.28
CA ASP A 79 -2.67 12.12 -0.43
C ASP A 79 -1.70 11.04 -0.95
N VAL A 80 -2.24 9.92 -1.46
CA VAL A 80 -1.43 8.85 -2.06
C VAL A 80 -0.74 9.36 -3.34
N HIS A 81 -1.45 10.09 -4.21
CA HIS A 81 -0.85 10.66 -5.42
C HIS A 81 0.18 11.76 -5.11
N TRP A 82 -0.06 12.55 -4.06
CA TRP A 82 0.84 13.62 -3.62
C TRP A 82 2.18 13.07 -3.13
N LEU A 83 2.18 11.90 -2.47
CA LEU A 83 3.41 11.23 -2.00
C LEU A 83 4.23 10.56 -3.12
N GLY A 84 3.65 10.33 -4.30
CA GLY A 84 4.30 9.76 -5.50
C GLY A 84 4.33 8.24 -5.57
#